data_AF-A0A9D8GFM0-F1
#
_entry.id   AF-A0A9D8GFM0-F1
#
_cell.length_a   1.000
_cell.length_b   1.000
_cell.length_c   1.000
_cell.angle_alpha   90.00
_cell.angle_beta   90.00
_cell.angle_gamma   90.00
#
_symmetry.space_group_name_H-M   'P 1'
#
loop_
_entity.id
_entity.type
_entity.pdbx_description
1 polymer ?
#
loop_
_entity_poly.entity_id
_entity_poly.type
_entity_poly.pdbx_seq_one_letter_code
_entity_poly.pdbx_strand_id
1 'polypeptide(L)'
;MADLKIKKGLNINLPGEAAKKLLNIPTPEIVSVKPPDFPGLIPRLLVKEGDEVLAGTNLFYDKNNEAIKFCSPVSGEVAEIKRGEKRKILEIKILADKEIKYISFQKANPENLTRQEITALLLNSGIWPFIRQRPFGIIANPGENPKSIFISAFDSNPLAPD
;
A
#
# COMPACT_ATOMS: atom_id res chain seq x y z
N MET A 1 4.97 -3.76 -33.68
CA MET A 1 4.13 -4.23 -32.56
C MET A 1 2.72 -3.76 -32.85
N ALA A 2 1.74 -4.65 -32.93
CA ALA A 2 0.37 -4.27 -33.22
C ALA A 2 -0.27 -3.61 -31.99
N ASP A 3 -0.80 -2.39 -32.14
CA ASP A 3 -1.65 -1.74 -31.14
C ASP A 3 -3.00 -2.46 -31.08
N LEU A 4 -3.10 -3.46 -30.22
CA LEU A 4 -4.35 -4.20 -29.96
C LEU A 4 -5.22 -3.41 -28.98
N LYS A 5 -6.11 -2.56 -29.52
CA LYS A 5 -7.15 -1.85 -28.75
C LYS A 5 -8.41 -2.72 -28.67
N ILE A 6 -8.51 -3.54 -27.61
CA ILE A 6 -9.72 -4.33 -27.34
C ILE A 6 -10.78 -3.39 -26.72
N LYS A 7 -11.78 -3.00 -27.52
CA LYS A 7 -12.90 -2.13 -27.08
C LYS A 7 -14.17 -2.90 -26.67
N LYS A 8 -14.20 -4.22 -26.90
CA LYS A 8 -15.40 -5.05 -26.67
C LYS A 8 -15.23 -5.87 -25.40
N GLY A 9 -15.63 -5.27 -24.27
CA GLY A 9 -15.86 -5.94 -22.99
C GLY A 9 -17.34 -5.86 -22.62
N LEU A 10 -17.79 -6.75 -21.73
CA LEU A 10 -19.14 -6.69 -21.16
C LEU A 10 -19.15 -5.64 -20.03
N ASN A 11 -20.01 -4.63 -20.14
CA ASN A 11 -20.28 -3.72 -19.03
C ASN A 11 -21.26 -4.40 -18.06
N ILE A 12 -20.85 -4.52 -16.80
CA ILE A 12 -21.68 -5.12 -15.75
C ILE A 12 -22.55 -4.03 -15.16
N ASN A 13 -23.85 -4.08 -15.44
CA ASN A 13 -24.83 -3.12 -14.91
C ASN A 13 -25.23 -3.51 -13.47
N LEU A 14 -24.59 -2.89 -12.49
CA LEU A 14 -24.91 -3.06 -11.07
C LEU A 14 -25.69 -1.83 -10.55
N PRO A 15 -26.80 -2.02 -9.81
CA PRO A 15 -27.46 -0.91 -9.12
C PRO A 15 -26.59 -0.39 -7.97
N GLY A 16 -26.79 0.88 -7.60
CA GLY A 16 -26.08 1.50 -6.47
C GLY A 16 -24.94 2.45 -6.86
N GLU A 17 -25.00 3.06 -8.05
CA GLU A 17 -24.01 4.04 -8.50
C GLU A 17 -23.81 5.16 -7.47
N ALA A 18 -22.55 5.42 -7.14
CA ALA A 18 -22.18 6.42 -6.15
C ALA A 18 -22.43 7.83 -6.69
N ALA A 19 -22.95 8.72 -5.84
CA ALA A 19 -23.00 10.13 -6.18
C ALA A 19 -21.57 10.69 -6.28
N LYS A 20 -21.29 11.47 -7.34
CA LYS A 20 -20.00 12.14 -7.57
C LYS A 20 -19.81 13.33 -6.64
N LYS A 21 -19.71 13.05 -5.34
CA LYS A 21 -19.57 14.04 -4.28
C LYS A 21 -18.52 13.55 -3.28
N LEU A 22 -17.59 14.44 -2.95
CA LEU A 22 -16.65 14.22 -1.87
C LEU A 22 -17.34 14.55 -0.55
N LEU A 23 -17.35 13.58 0.36
CA LEU A 23 -17.88 13.73 1.72
C LEU A 23 -16.72 13.64 2.71
N ASN A 24 -16.72 14.50 3.71
CA ASN A 24 -15.80 14.38 4.83
C ASN A 24 -16.35 13.36 5.82
N ILE A 25 -15.63 12.25 5.96
CA ILE A 25 -15.96 11.15 6.86
C ILE A 25 -15.01 11.22 8.06
N PRO A 26 -15.47 10.94 9.30
CA PRO A 26 -14.57 10.88 10.44
C PRO A 26 -13.50 9.80 10.25
N THR A 27 -12.32 10.06 10.80
CA THR A 27 -11.23 9.08 10.83
C THR A 27 -11.69 7.85 11.63
N PRO A 28 -11.51 6.63 11.10
CA PRO A 28 -11.89 5.43 11.83
C PRO A 28 -11.01 5.24 13.07
N GLU A 29 -11.60 4.77 14.17
CA GLU A 29 -10.88 4.50 15.43
C GLU A 29 -9.88 3.34 15.30
N ILE A 30 -10.16 2.38 14.41
CA ILE A 30 -9.30 1.22 14.18
C ILE A 30 -8.98 1.13 12.69
N VAL A 31 -7.69 1.08 12.38
CA VAL A 31 -7.18 0.82 11.04
C VAL A 31 -6.40 -0.48 11.05
N SER A 32 -6.46 -1.23 9.96
CA SER A 32 -5.76 -2.52 9.87
C SER A 32 -4.95 -2.64 8.59
N VAL A 33 -3.71 -3.09 8.74
CA VAL A 33 -2.85 -3.46 7.61
C VAL A 33 -2.88 -4.99 7.47
N LYS A 34 -3.17 -5.45 6.25
CA LYS A 34 -3.34 -6.88 5.94
C LYS A 34 -2.23 -7.36 5.02
N PRO A 35 -1.20 -8.05 5.56
CA PRO A 35 -0.19 -8.72 4.72
C PRO A 35 -0.76 -9.64 3.63
N PRO A 36 -1.88 -10.36 3.83
CA PRO A 36 -2.48 -11.20 2.79
C PRO A 36 -2.88 -10.49 1.49
N ASP A 37 -3.04 -9.16 1.51
CA ASP A 37 -3.38 -8.36 0.32
C ASP A 37 -2.22 -8.27 -0.70
N PHE A 38 -1.02 -8.69 -0.29
CA PHE A 38 0.19 -8.69 -1.11
C PHE A 38 0.59 -10.12 -1.49
N PRO A 39 0.39 -10.55 -2.75
CA PRO A 39 0.73 -11.90 -3.18
C PRO A 39 2.23 -12.19 -3.07
N GLY A 40 2.58 -13.35 -2.53
CA GLY A 40 3.99 -13.80 -2.40
C GLY A 40 4.75 -13.20 -1.22
N LEU A 41 4.14 -12.31 -0.44
CA LEU A 41 4.74 -11.68 0.74
C LEU A 41 4.94 -12.69 1.89
N ILE A 42 6.14 -12.68 2.49
CA ILE A 42 6.42 -13.40 3.74
C ILE A 42 6.71 -12.36 4.83
N PRO A 43 5.69 -11.92 5.60
CA PRO A 43 5.85 -10.80 6.52
C PRO A 43 6.71 -11.15 7.75
N ARG A 44 7.62 -10.25 8.11
CA ARG A 44 8.40 -10.27 9.36
C ARG A 44 8.13 -9.00 10.15
N LEU A 45 7.56 -9.17 11.35
CA LEU A 45 7.17 -8.06 12.22
C LEU A 45 8.38 -7.31 12.75
N LEU A 46 8.26 -5.99 12.80
CA LEU A 46 9.18 -5.07 13.47
C LEU A 46 8.58 -4.51 14.76
N VAL A 47 7.25 -4.59 14.90
CA VAL A 47 6.48 -4.11 16.06
C VAL A 47 5.85 -5.26 16.84
N LYS A 48 5.45 -4.96 18.07
CA LYS A 48 4.70 -5.82 18.98
C LYS A 48 3.37 -5.16 19.36
N GLU A 49 2.49 -5.93 19.97
CA GLU A 49 1.26 -5.41 20.56
C GLU A 49 1.62 -4.48 21.72
N GLY A 50 0.96 -3.32 21.79
CA GLY A 50 1.24 -2.24 22.73
C GLY A 50 2.30 -1.22 22.27
N ASP A 51 2.93 -1.42 21.10
CA ASP A 51 3.89 -0.44 20.59
C ASP A 51 3.18 0.81 20.05
N GLU A 52 3.68 1.99 20.39
CA GLU A 52 3.28 3.25 19.77
C GLU A 52 3.94 3.42 18.39
N VAL A 53 3.12 3.80 17.41
CA VAL A 53 3.55 4.01 16.02
C VAL A 53 3.10 5.37 15.53
N LEU A 54 3.88 5.96 14.63
CA LEU A 54 3.51 7.14 13.86
C LEU A 54 3.05 6.71 12.47
N ALA A 55 2.29 7.57 11.77
CA ALA A 55 2.02 7.34 10.36
C ALA A 55 3.36 7.37 9.59
N GLY A 56 3.66 6.29 8.88
CA GLY A 56 4.96 6.05 8.23
C GLY A 56 5.92 5.14 9.01
N THR A 57 5.63 4.77 10.27
CA THR A 57 6.46 3.81 11.03
C THR A 57 6.40 2.42 10.40
N ASN A 58 7.55 1.77 10.22
CA ASN A 58 7.62 0.41 9.67
C ASN A 58 6.98 -0.62 10.62
N LEU A 59 5.96 -1.34 10.16
CA LEU A 59 5.27 -2.39 10.91
C LEU A 59 5.92 -3.76 10.67
N PHE A 60 6.25 -4.06 9.42
CA PHE A 60 6.87 -5.31 9.00
C PHE A 60 7.62 -5.13 7.67
N TYR A 61 8.45 -6.11 7.33
CA TYR A 61 9.15 -6.20 6.04
C TYR A 61 8.91 -7.55 5.38
N ASP A 62 9.22 -7.67 4.09
CA ASP A 62 9.22 -8.94 3.38
C ASP A 62 10.50 -9.73 3.68
N LYS A 63 10.39 -10.96 4.18
CA LYS A 63 11.53 -11.85 4.41
C LYS A 63 12.35 -12.10 3.14
N ASN A 64 11.70 -12.10 1.97
CA ASN A 64 12.40 -12.33 0.70
C ASN A 64 13.25 -11.12 0.28
N ASN A 65 12.87 -9.92 0.71
CA ASN A 65 13.60 -8.69 0.44
C ASN A 65 13.37 -7.67 1.56
N GLU A 66 14.32 -7.60 2.49
CA GLU A 66 14.21 -6.81 3.73
C GLU A 66 14.14 -5.30 3.47
N ALA A 67 14.53 -4.83 2.28
CA ALA A 67 14.38 -3.43 1.90
C ALA A 67 12.91 -3.05 1.70
N ILE A 68 12.03 -4.00 1.36
CA ILE A 68 10.60 -3.79 1.16
C ILE A 68 9.92 -3.78 2.53
N LYS A 69 9.59 -2.57 2.99
CA LYS A 69 8.93 -2.31 4.27
C LYS A 69 7.49 -1.88 4.06
N PHE A 70 6.67 -2.16 5.06
CA PHE A 70 5.27 -1.79 5.11
C PHE A 70 5.05 -0.91 6.33
N CYS A 71 4.51 0.27 6.10
CA CYS A 71 4.37 1.29 7.12
C CYS A 71 2.94 1.39 7.65
N SER A 72 2.83 1.97 8.85
CA SER A 72 1.55 2.31 9.45
C SER A 72 0.90 3.45 8.66
N PRO A 73 -0.39 3.33 8.28
CA PRO A 73 -1.13 4.40 7.62
C PRO A 73 -1.54 5.52 8.60
N VAL A 74 -1.58 5.23 9.91
CA VAL A 74 -2.02 6.15 10.97
C VAL A 74 -1.04 6.14 12.15
N SER A 75 -1.11 7.13 13.03
CA SER A 75 -0.45 7.06 14.34
C SER A 75 -1.38 6.48 15.39
N GLY A 76 -0.78 5.96 16.46
CA GLY A 76 -1.46 5.47 17.64
C GLY A 76 -0.79 4.20 18.15
N GLU A 77 -1.57 3.22 18.59
CA GLU A 77 -1.07 2.03 19.29
C GLU A 77 -1.39 0.75 18.50
N VAL A 78 -0.43 -0.17 18.41
CA VAL A 78 -0.64 -1.51 17.85
C VAL A 78 -1.48 -2.34 18.82
N ALA A 79 -2.78 -2.38 18.59
CA ALA A 79 -3.72 -3.05 19.48
C ALA A 79 -3.67 -4.59 19.41
N GLU A 80 -3.53 -5.14 18.20
CA GLU A 80 -3.60 -6.59 18.00
C GLU A 80 -2.82 -7.01 16.75
N ILE A 81 -2.03 -8.07 16.86
CA ILE A 81 -1.41 -8.74 15.72
C ILE A 81 -2.06 -10.12 15.55
N LYS A 82 -3.10 -10.16 14.71
CA LYS A 82 -3.88 -11.36 14.50
C LYS A 82 -3.11 -12.36 13.65
N ARG A 83 -2.97 -13.57 14.21
CA ARG A 83 -2.33 -14.71 13.56
C ARG A 83 -3.37 -15.78 13.25
N GLY A 84 -3.34 -16.30 12.03
CA GLY A 84 -4.13 -17.44 11.59
C GLY A 84 -3.36 -18.75 11.71
N GLU A 85 -3.85 -19.76 10.98
CA GLU A 85 -3.23 -21.08 10.92
C GLU A 85 -1.75 -21.01 10.53
N LYS A 86 -0.96 -21.95 11.06
CA LYS A 86 0.50 -22.00 10.87
C LYS A 86 1.21 -20.67 11.20
N ARG A 87 0.65 -19.88 12.11
CA ARG A 87 1.15 -18.56 12.54
C ARG A 87 1.22 -17.51 11.40
N LYS A 88 0.38 -17.66 10.37
CA LYS A 88 0.28 -16.67 9.28
C LYS A 88 -0.24 -15.34 9.83
N ILE A 89 0.42 -14.23 9.55
CA ILE A 89 -0.05 -12.90 9.97
C ILE A 89 -1.22 -12.50 9.05
N LEU A 90 -2.40 -12.27 9.63
CA LEU A 90 -3.62 -11.93 8.89
C LEU A 90 -3.83 -10.42 8.86
N GLU A 91 -3.77 -9.78 10.02
CA GLU A 91 -4.01 -8.35 10.18
C GLU A 91 -3.20 -7.80 11.36
N ILE A 92 -2.74 -6.57 11.20
CA ILE A 92 -2.15 -5.76 12.26
C ILE A 92 -3.13 -4.61 12.49
N LYS A 93 -3.77 -4.60 13.65
CA LYS A 93 -4.74 -3.57 14.04
C LYS A 93 -4.04 -2.47 14.81
N ILE A 94 -4.35 -1.25 14.43
CA ILE A 94 -3.83 -0.03 15.06
C ILE A 94 -5.03 0.78 15.53
N LEU A 95 -5.02 1.13 16.81
CA LEU A 95 -5.92 2.13 17.37
C LEU A 95 -5.40 3.50 16.94
N ALA A 96 -6.18 4.21 16.14
CA ALA A 96 -5.79 5.48 15.58
C ALA A 96 -5.94 6.61 16.62
N ASP A 97 -4.95 7.49 16.67
CA ASP A 97 -5.08 8.75 17.41
C ASP A 97 -6.16 9.64 16.79
N LYS A 98 -6.78 10.50 17.62
CA LYS A 98 -7.71 11.54 17.14
C LYS A 98 -7.04 12.50 16.15
N GLU A 99 -5.77 12.80 16.39
CA GLU A 99 -4.94 13.62 15.52
C GLU A 99 -3.72 12.81 15.08
N ILE A 100 -3.64 12.55 13.78
CA ILE A 100 -2.59 11.69 13.22
C ILE A 100 -1.26 12.43 13.21
N LYS A 101 -0.25 11.80 13.82
CA LYS A 101 1.15 12.26 13.81
C LYS A 101 1.94 11.50 12.75
N TYR A 102 2.79 12.19 12.03
CA TYR A 102 3.51 11.63 10.88
C TYR A 102 5.01 11.59 11.13
N ILE A 103 5.67 10.53 10.63
CA ILE A 103 7.10 10.58 10.39
C ILE A 103 7.36 11.61 9.28
N SER A 104 8.32 12.49 9.53
CA SER A 104 8.78 13.43 8.51
C SER A 104 9.77 12.73 7.58
N PHE A 105 9.46 12.72 6.30
CA PHE A 105 10.40 12.33 5.25
C PHE A 105 10.90 13.59 4.53
N GLN A 106 12.13 13.53 4.03
CA GLN A 106 12.72 14.65 3.31
C GLN A 106 11.87 14.95 2.06
N LYS A 107 11.33 16.17 2.00
CA LYS A 107 10.70 16.70 0.79
C LYS A 107 11.81 17.08 -0.18
N ALA A 108 11.75 16.55 -1.39
CA ALA A 108 12.69 16.88 -2.45
C ALA A 108 11.95 16.93 -3.79
N ASN A 109 12.44 17.74 -4.72
CA ASN A 109 11.93 17.75 -6.09
C ASN A 109 12.39 16.46 -6.78
N PRO A 110 11.47 15.60 -7.27
CA PRO A 110 11.84 14.37 -7.96
C PRO A 110 12.79 14.57 -9.15
N GLU A 111 12.75 15.73 -9.81
CA GLU A 111 13.65 16.05 -10.94
C GLU A 111 15.13 16.16 -10.53
N ASN A 112 15.38 16.47 -9.27
CA ASN A 112 16.73 16.66 -8.73
C ASN A 112 17.26 15.40 -8.02
N LEU A 113 16.47 14.34 -7.94
CA LEU A 113 16.83 13.12 -7.23
C LEU A 113 17.36 12.06 -8.20
N THR A 114 18.36 11.33 -7.75
CA THR A 114 18.80 10.11 -8.41
C THR A 114 17.78 8.99 -8.22
N ARG A 115 17.80 8.00 -9.11
CA ARG A 115 16.99 6.77 -8.97
C ARG A 115 17.15 6.13 -7.59
N GLN A 116 18.38 6.09 -7.08
CA GLN A 116 18.70 5.45 -5.81
C GLN A 116 18.03 6.18 -4.64
N GLU A 117 18.07 7.51 -4.64
CA GLU A 117 17.40 8.34 -3.62
C GLU A 117 15.89 8.19 -3.68
N ILE A 118 15.29 8.22 -4.88
CA ILE A 118 13.84 8.01 -5.05
C ILE A 118 13.45 6.62 -4.53
N THR A 119 14.19 5.58 -4.93
CA THR A 119 13.92 4.20 -4.53
C THR A 119 14.03 4.04 -3.01
N ALA A 120 15.10 4.58 -2.40
CA ALA A 120 15.29 4.54 -0.96
C ALA A 120 14.17 5.28 -0.20
N LEU A 121 13.74 6.43 -0.71
CA LEU A 121 12.63 7.19 -0.13
C LEU A 121 11.31 6.41 -0.18
N LEU A 122 10.99 5.80 -1.32
CA LEU A 122 9.77 4.98 -1.49
C LEU A 122 9.78 3.71 -0.62
N LEU A 123 10.95 3.08 -0.45
CA LEU A 123 11.10 1.91 0.41
C LEU A 123 10.97 2.27 1.90
N ASN A 124 11.60 3.36 2.33
CA ASN A 124 11.56 3.79 3.73
C ASN A 124 10.22 4.41 4.14
N SER A 125 9.47 4.98 3.20
CA SER A 125 8.11 5.50 3.43
C SER A 125 7.02 4.41 3.31
N GLY A 126 7.38 3.18 2.91
CA GLY A 126 6.44 2.07 2.77
C GLY A 126 5.49 2.18 1.58
N ILE A 127 5.83 3.00 0.57
CA ILE A 127 5.02 3.21 -0.64
C ILE A 127 5.40 2.20 -1.73
N TRP A 128 6.65 1.72 -1.75
CA TRP A 128 7.13 0.76 -2.75
C TRP A 128 6.23 -0.48 -2.95
N PRO A 129 5.64 -1.10 -1.90
CA PRO A 129 4.77 -2.27 -2.06
C PRO A 129 3.56 -2.08 -2.98
N PHE A 130 3.15 -0.84 -3.25
CA PHE A 130 2.03 -0.54 -4.17
C PHE A 130 2.44 -0.59 -5.65
N ILE A 131 3.75 -0.62 -5.95
CA ILE A 131 4.26 -0.78 -7.31
C ILE A 131 4.26 -2.27 -7.64
N ARG A 132 3.45 -2.65 -8.64
CA ARG A 132 3.31 -4.05 -9.07
C ARG A 132 3.99 -4.29 -10.40
N GLN A 133 4.80 -5.34 -10.46
CA GLN A 133 5.38 -5.79 -11.72
C GLN A 133 4.37 -6.59 -12.55
N ARG A 134 4.44 -6.45 -13.87
CA ARG A 134 3.67 -7.24 -14.83
C ARG A 134 4.61 -8.19 -15.58
N PRO A 135 4.18 -9.42 -15.92
CA PRO A 135 2.80 -9.93 -15.89
C PRO A 135 2.35 -10.50 -14.53
N PHE A 136 3.28 -10.81 -13.62
CA PHE A 136 2.99 -11.61 -12.42
C PHE A 136 2.09 -10.96 -11.38
N GLY A 137 1.99 -9.62 -11.36
CA GLY A 137 1.12 -8.89 -10.42
C GLY A 137 1.61 -8.87 -8.97
N ILE A 138 2.90 -9.18 -8.74
CA ILE A 138 3.55 -9.12 -7.42
C ILE A 138 4.27 -7.78 -7.23
N ILE A 139 4.78 -7.52 -6.02
CA ILE A 139 5.56 -6.32 -5.70
C ILE A 139 6.79 -6.26 -6.62
N ALA A 140 7.07 -5.08 -7.17
CA ALA A 140 8.23 -4.88 -8.04
C ALA A 140 9.55 -5.02 -7.27
N ASN A 141 10.57 -5.62 -7.90
CA ASN A 141 11.90 -5.69 -7.32
C ASN A 141 12.60 -4.32 -7.40
N PRO A 142 13.04 -3.70 -6.28
CA PRO A 142 13.78 -2.43 -6.28
C PRO A 142 15.10 -2.47 -7.05
N GLY A 143 15.72 -3.66 -7.13
CA GLY A 143 16.97 -3.86 -7.87
C GLY A 143 16.81 -3.77 -9.39
N GLU A 144 15.60 -3.93 -9.91
CA GLU A 144 15.34 -4.03 -11.34
C GLU A 144 14.90 -2.70 -11.95
N ASN A 145 15.26 -2.51 -13.22
CA ASN A 145 14.81 -1.37 -14.02
C ASN A 145 13.59 -1.77 -14.84
N PRO A 146 12.43 -1.10 -14.66
CA PRO A 146 11.28 -1.38 -15.49
C PRO A 146 11.55 -0.88 -16.91
N LYS A 147 11.09 -1.65 -17.91
CA LYS A 147 11.06 -1.17 -19.30
C LYS A 147 10.12 0.02 -19.47
N SER A 148 9.01 0.04 -18.73
CA SER A 148 7.97 1.06 -18.79
C SER A 148 7.19 1.10 -17.49
N ILE A 149 6.70 2.29 -17.12
CA ILE A 149 5.83 2.51 -15.96
C ILE A 149 4.46 2.92 -16.50
N PHE A 150 3.42 2.23 -16.03
CA PHE A 150 2.04 2.51 -16.43
C PHE A 150 1.26 3.05 -15.23
N ILE A 151 0.70 4.25 -15.37
CA ILE A 151 -0.15 4.90 -14.37
C ILE A 151 -1.59 4.79 -14.85
N SER A 152 -2.43 4.04 -14.13
CA SER A 152 -3.84 3.90 -14.46
C SER A 152 -4.62 5.06 -13.83
N ALA A 153 -5.14 5.96 -14.67
CA ALA A 153 -5.94 7.11 -14.27
C ALA A 153 -7.44 6.94 -14.65
N PHE A 154 -7.87 5.69 -14.85
CA PHE A 154 -9.26 5.33 -15.09
C PHE A 154 -9.57 4.04 -14.31
N ASP A 155 -10.81 3.88 -13.88
CA ASP A 155 -11.33 2.64 -13.31
C ASP A 155 -12.63 2.24 -14.02
N SER A 156 -12.58 1.14 -14.77
CA SER A 156 -13.73 0.60 -15.51
C SER A 156 -14.56 -0.38 -14.68
N ASN A 157 -14.23 -0.59 -13.41
CA ASN A 157 -15.00 -1.46 -12.54
C ASN A 157 -16.39 -0.85 -12.27
N PRO A 158 -17.42 -1.68 -12.11
CA PRO A 158 -18.73 -1.18 -11.69
C PRO A 158 -18.62 -0.53 -10.30
N LEU A 159 -19.32 0.59 -10.11
CA LEU A 159 -19.34 1.38 -8.86
C LEU A 159 -17.99 2.04 -8.50
N ALA A 160 -17.05 2.13 -9.44
CA ALA A 160 -15.81 2.85 -9.22
C ALA A 160 -16.06 4.35 -8.94
N PRO A 161 -15.20 5.00 -8.13
CA PRO A 161 -15.27 6.44 -7.93
C PRO A 161 -14.93 7.18 -9.24
N ASP A 162 -15.66 8.26 -9.52
CA ASP A 162 -15.42 9.19 -10.66
C ASP A 162 -15.13 10.60 -10.14
#